data_AF-A0A6V2TA99-F1
#
_entry.id   AF-A0A6V2TA99-F1
#
_cell.length_a   1.000
_cell.length_b   1.000
_cell.length_c   1.000
_cell.angle_alpha   90.00
_cell.angle_beta   90.00
_cell.angle_gamma   90.00
#
_symmetry.space_group_name_H-M   'P 1'
#
loop_
_entity.id
_entity.type
_entity.pdbx_description
1 polymer ?
#
loop_
_entity_poly.entity_id
_entity_poly.type
_entity_poly.pdbx_seq_one_letter_code
_entity_poly.pdbx_strand_id
1 'polypeptide(L)'
;MAQHLAKIFGTEEDKVNCPFYLKMGACRHGDRCSRIHNRPILSQTVLLQNMYLPPPQQYDPMGNPLPQSEEELQDHFEEFYEDIFEELITVGGELEQLRVCENLSDHLAGNVYAKFRDEDDAQKALTKLMVRRA
;
A
#
# COMPACT_ATOMS: atom_id res chain seq x y z
N MET A 1 1.78 -11.30 33.85
CA MET A 1 1.65 -10.01 33.13
C MET A 1 2.13 -10.09 31.68
N ALA A 2 3.38 -10.49 31.41
CA ALA A 2 3.91 -10.57 30.03
C ALA A 2 3.08 -11.43 29.06
N GLN A 3 2.58 -12.60 29.50
CA GLN A 3 1.76 -13.49 28.65
C GLN A 3 0.40 -12.89 28.27
N HIS A 4 -0.18 -12.01 29.08
CA HIS A 4 -1.45 -11.35 28.75
C HIS A 4 -1.22 -10.19 27.76
N LEU A 5 -0.15 -9.43 27.95
CA LEU A 5 0.25 -8.36 27.01
C LEU A 5 0.63 -8.91 25.64
N ALA A 6 1.29 -10.07 25.57
CA ALA A 6 1.58 -10.75 24.31
C ALA A 6 0.33 -11.19 23.53
N LYS A 7 -0.78 -11.48 24.24
CA LYS A 7 -2.07 -11.82 23.61
C LYS A 7 -2.82 -10.59 23.07
N ILE A 8 -2.55 -9.42 23.64
CA ILE A 8 -3.22 -8.17 23.30
C ILE A 8 -2.48 -7.43 22.18
N PHE A 9 -1.16 -7.63 22.06
CA PHE A 9 -0.36 -6.91 21.08
C PHE A 9 -0.88 -7.11 19.65
N GLY A 10 -1.14 -6.01 18.95
CA GLY A 10 -1.68 -6.02 17.60
C GLY A 10 -3.18 -6.34 17.49
N THR A 11 -3.90 -6.44 18.60
CA THR A 11 -5.37 -6.54 18.60
C THR A 11 -6.03 -5.19 18.91
N GLU A 12 -7.35 -5.11 18.74
CA GLU A 12 -8.09 -3.88 19.08
C GLU A 12 -8.09 -3.56 20.58
N GLU A 13 -7.82 -4.56 21.40
CA GLU A 13 -7.66 -4.43 22.85
C GLU A 13 -6.36 -3.70 23.23
N ASP A 14 -5.39 -3.61 22.32
CA ASP A 14 -4.19 -2.80 22.52
C ASP A 14 -4.56 -1.31 22.45
N LYS A 15 -4.54 -0.67 23.62
CA LYS A 15 -4.83 0.75 23.76
C LYS A 15 -3.63 1.65 23.46
N VAL A 16 -2.44 1.08 23.32
CA VAL A 16 -1.18 1.81 23.09
C VAL A 16 -0.83 1.81 21.61
N ASN A 17 -0.79 0.64 20.98
CA ASN A 17 -0.42 0.53 19.57
C ASN A 17 -1.65 0.52 18.66
N CYS A 18 -1.54 1.11 17.49
CA CYS A 18 -2.61 1.06 16.50
C CYS A 18 -2.62 -0.32 15.82
N PRO A 19 -3.64 -1.16 16.02
CA PRO A 19 -3.69 -2.49 15.40
C PRO A 19 -3.82 -2.40 13.87
N PHE A 20 -4.51 -1.38 13.36
CA PHE A 20 -4.68 -1.17 11.92
C PHE A 20 -3.35 -0.84 11.26
N TYR A 21 -2.58 0.08 11.84
CA TYR A 21 -1.26 0.41 11.31
C TYR A 21 -0.30 -0.77 11.41
N LEU A 22 -0.32 -1.51 12.52
CA LEU A 22 0.57 -2.65 12.71
C LEU A 22 0.30 -3.76 11.68
N LYS A 23 -0.97 -4.02 11.34
CA LYS A 23 -1.35 -5.08 10.40
C LYS A 23 -1.28 -4.64 8.94
N MET A 24 -1.71 -3.42 8.65
CA MET A 24 -1.92 -2.94 7.28
C MET A 24 -0.87 -1.93 6.83
N GLY A 25 -0.02 -1.41 7.72
CA GLY A 25 0.86 -0.29 7.41
C GLY A 25 0.13 1.05 7.16
N ALA A 26 -1.20 1.08 7.33
CA ALA A 26 -2.06 2.22 7.06
C ALA A 26 -3.14 2.39 8.13
N CYS A 27 -3.52 3.64 8.40
CA CYS A 27 -4.57 3.96 9.36
C CYS A 27 -5.38 5.16 8.86
N ARG A 28 -6.72 5.08 8.95
CA ARG A 28 -7.63 6.16 8.56
C ARG A 28 -7.39 7.49 9.28
N HIS A 29 -6.76 7.46 10.45
CA HIS A 29 -6.47 8.67 11.22
C HIS A 29 -5.11 9.30 10.86
N GLY A 30 -4.27 8.61 10.07
CA GLY A 30 -2.92 9.08 9.72
C GLY A 30 -2.13 9.51 10.94
N ASP A 31 -1.45 10.65 10.86
CA ASP A 31 -0.64 11.20 11.96
C ASP A 31 -1.50 11.76 13.12
N ARG A 32 -2.82 11.88 12.95
CA ARG A 32 -3.75 12.28 14.02
C ARG A 32 -4.25 11.10 14.84
N CYS A 33 -3.75 9.88 14.60
CA CYS A 33 -4.11 8.72 15.39
C CYS A 33 -3.69 8.91 16.85
N SER A 34 -4.58 8.56 17.79
CA SER A 34 -4.26 8.61 19.22
C SER A 34 -3.39 7.44 19.71
N ARG A 35 -3.21 6.42 18.86
CA ARG A 35 -2.39 5.23 19.13
C ARG A 35 -1.10 5.27 18.32
N ILE A 36 -0.06 4.60 18.80
CA ILE A 36 1.28 4.62 18.21
C ILE A 36 1.31 3.86 16.88
N HIS A 37 1.92 4.48 15.87
CA HIS A 37 2.23 3.89 14.56
C HIS A 37 3.71 3.48 14.52
N ASN A 38 4.00 2.21 14.81
CA ASN A 38 5.37 1.69 14.80
C ASN A 38 5.81 1.42 13.36
N ARG A 39 6.66 2.29 12.82
CA ARG A 39 7.33 2.09 11.53
C ARG A 39 8.56 1.22 11.72
N PRO A 40 8.64 0.03 11.11
CA PRO A 40 9.83 -0.80 11.20
C PRO A 40 11.00 -0.10 10.50
N ILE A 41 12.20 -0.21 11.08
CA ILE A 41 13.44 0.31 10.48
C ILE A 41 13.89 -0.59 9.32
N LEU A 42 13.60 -1.89 9.43
CA LEU A 42 13.92 -2.94 8.48
C LEU A 42 12.67 -3.82 8.30
N SER A 43 12.34 -4.15 7.05
CA SER A 43 11.16 -4.93 6.70
C SER A 43 11.35 -5.54 5.33
N GLN A 44 10.86 -6.77 5.12
CA GLN A 44 10.78 -7.40 3.80
C GLN A 44 9.70 -6.75 2.91
N THR A 45 8.74 -6.05 3.52
CA THR A 45 7.61 -5.46 2.80
C THR A 45 7.73 -3.95 2.72
N VAL A 46 7.59 -3.43 1.51
CA VAL A 46 7.46 -2.00 1.19
C VAL A 46 6.01 -1.66 0.89
N LEU A 47 5.57 -0.49 1.36
CA LEU A 47 4.28 0.11 1.05
C LEU A 47 4.48 1.39 0.23
N LEU A 48 3.98 1.39 -1.01
CA LEU A 48 3.85 2.57 -1.86
C LEU A 48 2.43 3.09 -1.76
N GLN A 49 2.26 4.24 -1.10
CA GLN A 49 0.93 4.78 -0.83
C GLN A 49 0.38 5.53 -2.05
N ASN A 50 -0.89 5.29 -2.38
CA ASN A 50 -1.60 5.96 -3.47
C ASN A 50 -0.84 5.92 -4.81
N MET A 51 -0.31 4.75 -5.16
CA MET A 51 0.51 4.54 -6.35
C MET A 51 -0.34 4.17 -7.56
N TYR A 52 -1.34 3.30 -7.39
CA TYR A 52 -2.30 2.99 -8.44
C TYR A 52 -3.43 4.02 -8.46
N LEU A 53 -3.64 4.65 -9.62
CA LEU A 53 -4.76 5.54 -9.86
C LEU A 53 -5.61 4.93 -10.99
N PRO A 54 -6.86 4.53 -10.73
CA PRO A 54 -7.72 4.03 -11.79
C PRO A 54 -8.05 5.15 -12.79
N PRO A 55 -8.38 4.82 -14.04
CA PRO A 55 -8.79 5.80 -15.04
C PRO A 55 -9.93 6.68 -14.54
N PRO A 56 -9.86 8.02 -14.71
CA PRO A 56 -10.89 8.90 -14.19
C PRO A 56 -12.23 8.66 -14.88
N GLN A 57 -13.30 8.64 -14.09
CA GLN A 57 -14.67 8.59 -14.58
C GLN A 57 -14.91 9.78 -15.51
N GLN A 58 -15.26 9.49 -16.76
CA GLN A 58 -15.61 10.52 -17.73
C GLN A 58 -17.09 10.88 -17.61
N TYR A 59 -17.43 12.11 -18.00
CA TYR A 59 -18.80 12.64 -17.97
C TYR A 59 -19.17 13.24 -19.32
N ASP A 60 -20.44 13.10 -19.70
CA ASP A 60 -21.00 13.75 -20.88
C ASP A 60 -21.20 15.27 -20.65
N PRO A 61 -21.55 16.06 -21.68
CA PRO A 61 -21.82 17.50 -21.53
C PRO A 61 -22.99 17.85 -20.59
N MET A 62 -23.82 16.86 -20.22
CA MET A 62 -24.94 17.00 -19.31
C MET A 62 -24.58 16.58 -17.87
N GLY A 63 -23.36 16.11 -17.62
CA GLY A 63 -22.86 15.68 -16.32
C GLY A 63 -23.20 14.23 -15.95
N ASN A 64 -23.64 13.40 -16.89
CA ASN A 64 -23.87 11.98 -16.64
C ASN A 64 -22.57 11.18 -16.81
N PRO A 65 -22.30 10.18 -15.95
CA PRO A 65 -21.11 9.34 -16.08
C PRO A 65 -21.19 8.52 -17.37
N LEU A 66 -20.14 8.61 -18.19
CA LEU A 66 -19.99 7.74 -19.34
C LEU A 66 -19.61 6.32 -18.87
N PRO A 67 -20.19 5.26 -19.44
CA PRO A 67 -19.82 3.90 -19.07
C PRO A 67 -18.33 3.67 -19.39
N GLN A 68 -17.56 3.26 -18.39
CA GLN A 68 -16.22 2.69 -18.61
C GLN A 68 -16.41 1.21 -18.90
N SER A 69 -15.75 0.69 -19.93
CA SER A 69 -15.77 -0.74 -20.17
C SER A 69 -14.89 -1.45 -19.13
N GLU A 70 -15.35 -2.61 -18.66
CA GLU A 70 -14.55 -3.44 -17.75
C GLU A 70 -13.23 -3.88 -18.41
N GLU A 71 -13.22 -4.03 -19.73
CA GLU A 71 -12.03 -4.35 -20.54
C GLU A 71 -10.99 -3.24 -20.48
N GLU A 72 -11.36 -1.97 -20.70
CA GLU A 72 -10.42 -0.84 -20.59
C GLU A 72 -9.83 -0.69 -19.18
N LEU A 73 -10.64 -0.94 -18.14
CA LEU A 73 -10.18 -0.89 -16.75
C LEU A 73 -9.18 -2.01 -16.44
N GLN A 74 -9.45 -3.21 -16.96
CA GLN A 74 -8.58 -4.36 -16.81
C GLN A 74 -7.25 -4.15 -17.54
N ASP A 75 -7.28 -3.71 -18.80
CA ASP A 75 -6.08 -3.42 -19.59
C ASP A 75 -5.19 -2.38 -18.92
N HIS A 76 -5.77 -1.27 -18.43
CA HIS A 76 -5.03 -0.25 -17.70
C HIS A 76 -4.43 -0.80 -16.40
N PHE A 77 -5.14 -1.68 -15.70
CA PHE A 77 -4.60 -2.31 -14.48
C PHE A 77 -3.45 -3.27 -14.80
N GLU A 78 -3.57 -4.07 -15.85
CA GLU A 78 -2.53 -5.01 -16.29
C GLU A 78 -1.25 -4.27 -16.71
N GLU A 79 -1.38 -3.21 -17.53
CA GLU A 79 -0.25 -2.36 -17.91
C GLU A 79 0.47 -1.78 -16.68
N PHE A 80 -0.30 -1.25 -15.72
CA PHE A 80 0.26 -0.75 -14.47
C PHE A 80 0.94 -1.86 -13.65
N TYR A 81 0.31 -3.03 -13.56
CA TYR A 81 0.80 -4.14 -12.74
C TYR A 81 2.11 -4.70 -13.32
N GLU A 82 2.21 -4.82 -14.64
CA GLU A 82 3.44 -5.22 -15.33
C GLU A 82 4.57 -4.20 -15.11
N ASP A 83 4.31 -2.92 -15.34
CA ASP A 83 5.31 -1.84 -15.17
C ASP A 83 5.87 -1.80 -13.75
N ILE A 84 5.00 -1.83 -12.73
CA ILE A 84 5.46 -1.79 -11.34
C ILE A 84 6.18 -3.08 -10.93
N PHE A 85 5.75 -4.23 -11.45
CA PHE A 85 6.40 -5.51 -11.15
C PHE A 85 7.82 -5.55 -11.72
N GLU A 86 8.01 -5.15 -12.98
CA GLU A 86 9.32 -5.07 -13.62
C GLU A 86 10.25 -4.08 -12.94
N GLU A 87 9.75 -2.88 -12.61
CA GLU A 87 10.53 -1.88 -11.90
C GLU A 87 10.94 -2.38 -10.51
N LEU A 88 10.02 -2.99 -9.74
CA LEU A 88 10.30 -3.53 -8.40
C LEU A 88 11.39 -4.62 -8.43
N ILE A 89 11.35 -5.53 -9.40
CA ILE A 89 12.38 -6.56 -9.57
C ILE A 89 13.71 -5.93 -9.96
N THR A 90 13.68 -4.93 -10.84
CA THR A 90 14.89 -4.24 -11.31
C THR A 90 15.58 -3.46 -10.18
N VAL A 91 14.81 -2.82 -9.30
CA VAL A 91 15.36 -2.01 -8.20
C VAL A 91 15.70 -2.83 -6.96
N GLY A 92 14.91 -3.86 -6.68
CA GLY A 92 14.86 -4.57 -5.40
C GLY A 92 15.04 -6.08 -5.49
N GLY A 93 15.26 -6.69 -6.65
CA GLY A 93 15.58 -8.11 -6.74
C GLY A 93 14.34 -9.02 -6.64
N GLU A 94 14.44 -10.10 -5.85
CA GLU A 94 13.43 -11.18 -5.85
C GLU A 94 12.15 -10.77 -5.09
N LEU A 95 11.06 -10.60 -5.83
CA LEU A 95 9.74 -10.26 -5.29
C LEU A 95 8.92 -11.53 -4.98
N GLU A 96 8.55 -11.72 -3.71
CA GLU A 96 7.70 -12.84 -3.28
C GLU A 96 6.21 -12.56 -3.50
N GLN A 97 5.79 -11.31 -3.31
CA GLN A 97 4.39 -10.94 -3.41
C GLN A 97 4.23 -9.47 -3.79
N LEU A 98 3.30 -9.22 -4.72
CA LEU A 98 2.82 -7.89 -5.08
C LEU A 98 1.31 -7.84 -4.86
N ARG A 99 0.82 -6.77 -4.23
CA ARG A 99 -0.62 -6.53 -4.03
C ARG A 99 -0.94 -5.07 -4.28
N VAL A 100 -2.00 -4.83 -5.05
CA VAL A 100 -2.55 -3.49 -5.30
C VAL A 100 -3.92 -3.39 -4.64
N CYS A 101 -4.19 -2.30 -3.93
CA CYS A 101 -5.43 -2.09 -3.19
C CYS A 101 -6.43 -1.23 -3.98
N GLU A 102 -7.57 -1.82 -4.31
CA GLU A 102 -8.73 -1.16 -4.91
C GLU A 102 -9.72 -0.67 -3.83
N ASN A 103 -9.22 0.03 -2.82
CA ASN A 103 -10.06 0.61 -1.77
C ASN A 103 -10.53 2.03 -2.17
N LEU A 104 -11.74 2.41 -1.76
CA LEU A 104 -12.24 3.79 -1.95
C LEU A 104 -11.76 4.78 -0.88
N SER A 105 -11.26 4.27 0.25
CA SER A 105 -10.86 5.12 1.37
C SER A 105 -9.45 5.66 1.17
N ASP A 106 -9.24 6.96 1.34
CA ASP A 106 -7.98 7.68 1.10
C ASP A 106 -6.72 7.05 1.71
N HIS A 107 -6.85 6.36 2.85
CA HIS A 107 -5.73 5.75 3.55
C HIS A 107 -5.29 4.39 2.98
N LEU A 108 -6.11 3.76 2.13
CA LEU A 108 -5.86 2.46 1.50
C LEU A 108 -5.94 2.51 -0.04
N ALA A 109 -6.60 3.54 -0.60
CA ALA A 109 -6.80 3.69 -2.03
C ALA A 109 -5.47 3.69 -2.78
N GLY A 110 -5.36 2.81 -3.78
CA GLY A 110 -4.19 2.74 -4.64
C GLY A 110 -2.90 2.27 -3.96
N ASN A 111 -2.96 1.78 -2.72
CA ASN A 111 -1.77 1.30 -2.03
C ASN A 111 -1.21 0.05 -2.70
N VAL A 112 0.11 0.03 -2.89
CA VAL A 112 0.83 -1.13 -3.42
C VAL A 112 1.75 -1.69 -2.35
N TYR A 113 1.60 -2.98 -2.06
CA TYR A 113 2.43 -3.73 -1.12
C TYR A 113 3.33 -4.67 -1.91
N ALA A 114 4.64 -4.48 -1.75
CA ALA A 114 5.66 -5.30 -2.38
C ALA A 114 6.47 -6.00 -1.28
N LYS A 115 6.37 -7.33 -1.22
CA LYS A 115 7.16 -8.16 -0.31
C LYS A 115 8.32 -8.78 -1.09
N PHE A 116 9.53 -8.44 -0.67
CA PHE A 116 10.77 -9.00 -1.19
C PHE A 116 11.18 -10.22 -0.35
N ARG A 117 12.08 -11.03 -0.91
CA ARG A 117 12.69 -12.14 -0.19
C ARG A 117 13.56 -11.68 0.98
N ASP A 118 14.37 -10.66 0.74
CA ASP A 118 15.35 -10.14 1.69
C ASP A 118 15.04 -8.69 2.10
N GLU A 119 15.37 -8.33 3.34
CA GLU A 119 15.11 -6.99 3.88
C GLU A 119 16.01 -5.92 3.26
N ASP A 120 17.24 -6.27 2.87
CA ASP A 120 18.17 -5.36 2.18
C ASP A 120 17.62 -4.93 0.81
N ASP A 121 16.94 -5.85 0.15
CA ASP A 121 16.35 -5.71 -1.17
C ASP A 121 15.11 -4.79 -1.13
N ALA A 122 14.25 -5.00 -0.13
CA ALA A 122 13.18 -4.07 0.21
C ALA A 122 13.72 -2.65 0.52
N GLN A 123 14.82 -2.54 1.27
CA GLN A 123 15.41 -1.25 1.62
C GLN A 123 16.00 -0.52 0.39
N LYS A 124 16.63 -1.25 -0.53
CA LYS A 124 17.11 -0.69 -1.82
C LYS A 124 15.94 -0.18 -2.66
N ALA A 125 14.89 -0.97 -2.79
CA ALA A 125 13.67 -0.59 -3.51
C ALA A 125 13.06 0.68 -2.92
N LEU A 126 12.89 0.70 -1.59
CA LEU A 126 12.35 1.86 -0.87
C LEU A 126 13.17 3.12 -1.12
N THR A 127 14.49 3.01 -1.02
CA THR A 127 15.40 4.16 -1.21
C THR A 127 15.35 4.69 -2.64
N LYS A 128 15.27 3.83 -3.65
CA LYS A 128 15.17 4.26 -5.06
C LYS A 128 13.80 4.87 -5.39
N LEU A 129 12.73 4.27 -4.90
CA LEU A 129 11.36 4.69 -5.21
C LEU A 129 10.91 5.94 -4.42
N MET A 130 11.49 6.21 -3.25
CA MET A 130 11.18 7.41 -2.45
C MET A 130 11.80 8.72 -2.99
N VAL A 131 12.64 8.68 -4.03
CA VAL A 131 13.36 9.88 -4.54
C VAL A 131 12.48 10.79 -5.43
N ARG A 132 11.25 10.40 -5.77
CA ARG A 132 10.35 11.20 -6.65
C ARG A 132 9.18 11.85 -5.92
N ARG A 133 9.44 12.55 -4.82
CA ARG A 133 8.51 13.55 -4.27
C ARG A 133 9.20 14.92 -4.25
N ALA A 134 9.14 15.62 -5.37
CA ALA A 134 9.33 17.06 -5.46
C ALA A 134 7.96 17.73 -5.47
#